data_AF-A0A2S4K7I2-F1
#
_entry.id   AF-A0A2S4K7I2-F1
#
_cell.length_a   1.000
_cell.length_b   1.000
_cell.length_c   1.000
_cell.angle_alpha   90.00
_cell.angle_beta   90.00
_cell.angle_gamma   90.00
#
_symmetry.space_group_name_H-M   'P 1'
#
loop_
_entity.id
_entity.type
_entity.pdbx_description
1 polymer ?
#
loop_
_entity_poly.entity_id
_entity_poly.type
_entity_poly.pdbx_seq_one_letter_code
_entity_poly.pdbx_strand_id
1 'polypeptide(L)' 'MNDWVKKAEVDSGQRAGTTTSEAQRIKELEREVKELRRANDILKTASAFFAQAELDRRLKS' A
#
# COMPACT_ATOMS: atom_id res chain seq x y z
N MET A 1 19.23 18.86 -22.84
CA MET A 1 19.67 17.55 -23.36
C MET A 1 20.79 16.95 -22.47
N ASN A 2 20.54 16.71 -21.18
CA ASN A 2 21.51 16.05 -20.26
C ASN A 2 20.82 15.14 -19.23
N ASP A 3 19.50 14.97 -19.30
CA ASP A 3 18.74 14.36 -18.20
C ASP A 3 18.98 12.84 -18.10
N TRP A 4 19.28 12.19 -19.22
CA TRP A 4 19.69 10.77 -19.22
C TRP A 4 21.04 10.56 -18.54
N VAL A 5 21.98 11.51 -18.67
CA VAL A 5 23.28 11.47 -17.99
C VAL A 5 23.08 11.63 -16.49
N LYS A 6 22.30 12.63 -16.07
CA LYS A 6 21.98 12.85 -14.65
C LYS A 6 21.30 11.63 -14.03
N LYS A 7 20.40 10.99 -14.78
CA LYS A 7 19.72 9.77 -14.35
C LYS A 7 20.70 8.60 -14.19
N ALA A 8 21.62 8.41 -15.15
CA ALA A 8 22.66 7.41 -15.06
C ALA A 8 23.64 7.66 -13.89
N GLU A 9 23.99 8.91 -13.60
CA GLU A 9 24.79 9.28 -12.42
C GLU A 9 24.07 8.95 -11.12
N VAL A 10 22.74 9.16 -11.05
CA VAL A 10 21.94 8.78 -9.88
C VAL A 10 21.82 7.26 -9.77
N ASP A 11 21.52 6.57 -10.86
CA ASP A 11 21.38 5.11 -10.89
C ASP A 11 22.71 4.38 -10.57
N SER A 12 23.85 5.01 -10.87
CA SER A 12 25.20 4.50 -10.53
C SER A 12 25.71 4.96 -9.16
N GLY A 13 24.95 5.78 -8.43
CA GLY A 13 25.32 6.32 -7.12
C GLY A 13 26.39 7.42 -7.15
N GLN A 14 26.76 7.91 -8.33
CA GLN A 14 27.70 9.04 -8.49
C GLN A 14 27.06 10.39 -8.12
N ARG A 15 25.73 10.47 -8.16
CA ARG A 15 24.95 11.63 -7.74
C ARG A 15 23.86 11.20 -6.76
N ALA A 16 23.61 12.01 -5.74
CA ALA A 16 22.48 11.81 -4.84
C ALA A 16 21.14 11.92 -5.59
N GLY A 17 20.24 10.99 -5.30
CA GLY A 17 18.90 10.94 -5.87
C GLY A 17 18.27 9.57 -5.65
N THR A 18 16.98 9.45 -5.92
CA THR A 18 16.29 8.16 -5.92
C THR A 18 16.59 7.44 -7.23
N THR A 19 17.19 6.26 -7.12
CA THR A 19 17.45 5.40 -8.26
C THR A 19 16.13 4.93 -8.89
N THR A 20 16.20 4.55 -10.16
CA THR A 20 15.07 3.96 -10.87
C THR A 20 14.54 2.71 -10.17
N SER A 21 15.43 1.91 -9.58
CA SER A 21 15.07 0.71 -8.81
C SER A 21 14.28 1.05 -7.55
N GLU A 22 14.74 2.02 -6.77
CA GLU A 22 14.05 2.48 -5.56
C GLU A 22 12.68 3.08 -5.89
N ALA A 23 12.59 3.91 -6.94
CA ALA A 23 11.33 4.49 -7.37
C ALA A 23 10.31 3.41 -7.79
N GLN A 24 10.77 2.37 -8.50
CA GLN A 24 9.94 1.24 -8.89
C GLN A 24 9.47 0.46 -7.64
N ARG A 25 10.37 0.21 -6.68
CA ARG A 25 10.04 -0.48 -5.44
C ARG A 25 9.02 0.29 -4.59
N ILE A 26 9.18 1.62 -4.48
CA ILE A 26 8.22 2.48 -3.78
C ILE A 26 6.84 2.35 -4.43
N LYS A 27 6.76 2.44 -5.76
CA LYS A 27 5.48 2.32 -6.49
C LYS A 27 4.79 0.96 -6.27
N GLU A 28 5.56 -0.12 -6.24
CA GLU A 28 5.03 -1.46 -5.94
C GLU A 28 4.48 -1.54 -4.51
N LEU A 29 5.24 -1.02 -3.54
CA LEU A 29 4.82 -0.98 -2.14
C LEU A 29 3.57 -0.12 -1.94
N GLU A 30 3.49 1.05 -2.59
CA GLU A 30 2.31 1.90 -2.53
C GLU A 30 1.06 1.18 -3.05
N ARG A 31 1.20 0.41 -4.13
CA ARG A 31 0.11 -0.40 -4.69
C ARG A 31 -0.31 -1.50 -3.71
N GLU A 32 0.66 -2.21 -3.13
CA GLU A 32 0.39 -3.27 -2.15
C GLU A 32 -0.32 -2.72 -0.91
N VAL A 33 0.17 -1.61 -0.35
CA VAL A 33 -0.43 -0.93 0.79
C VAL A 33 -1.87 -0.50 0.50
N LYS A 34 -2.14 -0.01 -0.72
CA LYS A 34 -3.49 0.38 -1.12
C LYS A 34 -4.45 -0.82 -1.12
N GLU A 35 -4.03 -1.95 -1.70
CA GLU A 35 -4.86 -3.16 -1.72
C GLU A 35 -5.05 -3.75 -0.31
N LEU A 36 -4.00 -3.76 0.51
CA LEU A 36 -4.08 -4.20 1.91
C LEU A 36 -5.05 -3.35 2.73
N ARG A 37 -5.02 -2.01 2.56
CA ARG A 37 -5.98 -1.12 3.23
C ARG A 37 -7.41 -1.42 2.80
N ARG A 38 -7.65 -1.58 1.50
CA ARG A 38 -8.98 -1.95 0.98
C ARG A 38 -9.47 -3.28 1.56
N ALA A 39 -8.62 -4.29 1.59
CA ALA A 39 -8.95 -5.59 2.19
C ALA A 39 -9.26 -5.46 3.68
N ASN A 40 -8.47 -4.67 4.41
CA ASN A 40 -8.67 -4.43 5.83
C ASN A 40 -10.01 -3.75 6.12
N ASP A 41 -10.41 -2.77 5.29
CA ASP A 41 -11.69 -2.07 5.44
C ASP A 41 -12.89 -3.01 5.21
N ILE A 42 -12.79 -3.90 4.22
CA ILE A 42 -13.81 -4.95 3.99
C ILE A 42 -13.91 -5.86 5.21
N LEU A 43 -12.77 -6.32 5.74
CA LEU A 43 -12.75 -7.21 6.90
C LEU A 43 -13.33 -6.53 8.15
N LYS A 44 -12.95 -5.29 8.44
CA LYS A 44 -13.52 -4.52 9.56
C LYS A 44 -15.03 -4.38 9.44
N THR A 45 -15.51 -4.06 8.24
CA THR A 45 -16.93 -3.92 7.96
C THR A 45 -17.66 -5.24 8.17
N ALA A 46 -17.13 -6.34 7.62
CA ALA A 46 -17.69 -7.67 7.82
C ALA A 46 -17.71 -8.07 9.31
N SER A 47 -16.63 -7.83 10.04
CA SER A 47 -16.55 -8.10 11.48
C SER A 47 -17.60 -7.31 12.27
N ALA A 48 -17.86 -6.05 11.93
CA ALA A 48 -18.90 -5.25 12.56
C ALA A 48 -20.30 -5.83 12.30
N PHE A 49 -20.60 -6.24 11.07
CA PHE A 49 -21.86 -6.90 10.73
C PHE A 49 -22.06 -8.20 11.51
N PHE A 50 -21.04 -9.06 11.60
CA PHE A 50 -21.13 -10.29 12.36
C PHE A 50 -21.30 -10.05 13.87
N ALA A 51 -20.59 -9.06 14.43
CA ALA A 51 -20.74 -8.70 15.82
C ALA A 51 -22.18 -8.24 16.14
N GLN A 52 -22.79 -7.42 15.28
CA GLN A 52 -24.17 -6.99 15.45
C GLN A 52 -25.15 -8.16 15.39
N ALA A 53 -25.01 -9.04 14.38
CA ALA A 53 -25.87 -10.21 14.24
C ALA A 53 -25.79 -11.15 15.46
N GLU A 54 -24.60 -11.33 16.03
CA GLU A 54 -24.41 -12.12 17.24
C GLU A 54 -25.06 -11.47 18.47
N LEU A 55 -24.97 -10.15 18.61
CA LEU A 55 -25.66 -9.43 19.69
C LEU A 55 -27.18 -9.57 19.57
N ASP A 56 -27.72 -9.39 18.37
CA ASP A 56 -29.16 -9.51 18.10
C ASP A 56 -29.68 -10.92 18.42
N ARG A 57 -28.88 -11.96 18.15
CA ARG A 57 -29.21 -13.35 18.49
C ARG A 57 -29.31 -13.56 20.00
N ARG A 58 -28.34 -13.01 20.76
CA ARG A 58 -28.32 -13.12 22.22
C ARG A 58 -29.49 -12.40 22.89
N LEU A 59 -29.90 -11.25 22.35
CA LEU A 59 -31.01 -10.45 22.90
C LEU A 59 -32.40 -11.06 22.63
N LYS A 60 -32.52 -11.96 21.65
CA LYS A 60 -33.78 -12.64 21.29
C LYS A 60 -33.95 -14.03 21.93
N SER A 61 -32.90 -14.54 22.58
CA SER A 61 -32.90 -15.77 23.37
C SER A 61 -33.33 -15.49 24.81
#